data_AF-A0A177AQZ8-F1
#
_entry.id   AF-A0A177AQZ8-F1
#
_cell.length_a   1.000
_cell.length_b   1.000
_cell.length_c   1.000
_cell.angle_alpha   90.00
_cell.angle_beta   90.00
_cell.angle_gamma   90.00
#
_symmetry.space_group_name_H-M   'P 1'
#
loop_
_entity.id
_entity.type
_entity.pdbx_description
1 polymer ?
#
loop_
_entity_poly.entity_id
_entity_poly.type
_entity_poly.pdbx_seq_one_letter_code
_entity_poly.pdbx_strand_id
1 'polypeptide(L)'
;MKQFHTSKLLGKESVLNKIYQNSLISYNDYLLLLLILGTSKRIFKLTFKVFDENGDDKLSCQEFNQITKLIRQKSSMSNVNRSTFQKLTDKKSPLQNYLFGPNLDRTLTLNQFLNFQNDLQEDIMTYEFNNCNPKNCKIHETQFAKLVLTYASFSEIKKNEMILNIDKTYKDSSEGIDIENYKKFCKILQSINDMDIALTFYNLSGNSIDKATFKRVSKVVCHVDLDDYLVDVVFSIFDSD
;
A
#
# COMPACT_ATOMS: atom_id res chain seq x y z
N MET A 1 21.36 -7.51 8.23
CA MET A 1 20.28 -6.58 8.63
C MET A 1 20.23 -5.44 7.62
N LYS A 2 19.18 -5.35 6.78
CA LYS A 2 18.96 -4.15 5.95
C LYS A 2 18.50 -3.02 6.89
N GLN A 3 19.28 -1.95 6.97
CA GLN A 3 18.99 -0.78 7.78
C GLN A 3 17.88 0.04 7.10
N PHE A 4 16.73 0.20 7.75
CA PHE A 4 15.67 1.10 7.31
C PHE A 4 16.02 2.54 7.74
N HIS A 5 16.82 3.24 6.94
CA HIS A 5 16.94 4.70 7.06
C HIS A 5 15.74 5.35 6.37
N THR A 6 14.62 5.46 7.10
CA THR A 6 13.38 6.10 6.63
C THR A 6 13.58 7.59 6.29
N SER A 7 14.53 8.25 6.96
CA SER A 7 14.66 9.71 6.96
C SER A 7 15.15 10.35 5.65
N LYS A 8 15.93 9.63 4.84
CA LYS A 8 16.52 10.22 3.62
C LYS A 8 15.58 10.17 2.40
N LEU A 9 14.63 9.23 2.41
CA LEU A 9 13.75 8.94 1.27
C LEU A 9 12.30 9.39 1.51
N LEU A 10 11.96 9.85 2.70
CA LEU A 10 10.63 10.34 3.06
C LEU A 10 10.66 11.81 3.45
N GLY A 11 9.64 12.56 3.05
CA GLY A 11 9.51 13.99 3.34
C GLY A 11 9.18 14.28 4.81
N LYS A 12 9.20 15.56 5.20
CA LYS A 12 8.85 16.00 6.58
C LYS A 12 7.40 15.69 6.96
N GLU A 13 6.50 15.61 5.98
CA GLU A 13 5.09 15.29 6.19
C GLU A 13 4.81 13.80 6.40
N SER A 14 5.81 12.93 6.20
CA SER A 14 5.67 11.48 6.37
C SER A 14 5.22 11.12 7.78
N VAL A 15 4.21 10.24 7.85
CA VAL A 15 3.69 9.73 9.12
C VAL A 15 4.73 8.87 9.83
N LEU A 16 5.53 8.10 9.08
CA LEU A 16 6.66 7.35 9.63
C LEU A 16 7.71 8.28 10.24
N ASN A 17 8.04 9.39 9.58
CA ASN A 17 8.96 10.37 10.13
C ASN A 17 8.37 11.09 11.37
N LYS A 18 7.07 11.39 11.37
CA LYS A 18 6.36 11.97 12.52
C LYS A 18 6.37 11.04 13.74
N ILE A 19 6.20 9.73 13.54
CA ILE A 19 6.16 8.73 14.62
C ILE A 19 7.55 8.42 15.16
N TYR A 20 8.51 8.13 14.27
CA TYR A 20 9.80 7.61 14.70
C TYR A 20 10.90 8.66 14.79
N GLN A 21 10.74 9.86 14.21
CA GLN A 21 11.73 10.95 14.28
C GLN A 21 13.16 10.49 14.00
N ASN A 22 13.36 9.69 12.93
CA ASN A 22 14.64 9.06 12.55
C ASN A 22 15.14 7.94 13.49
N SER A 23 14.31 7.50 14.44
CA SER A 23 14.56 6.32 15.26
C SER A 23 14.25 5.03 14.51
N LEU A 24 14.83 3.92 14.97
CA LEU A 24 14.56 2.61 14.40
C LEU A 24 13.14 2.13 14.75
N ILE A 25 12.47 1.53 13.77
CA ILE A 25 11.20 0.86 13.98
C ILE A 25 11.46 -0.42 14.79
N SER A 26 10.81 -0.54 15.94
CA SER A 26 10.92 -1.75 16.76
C SER A 26 10.27 -2.94 16.04
N TYR A 27 10.72 -4.17 16.33
CA TYR A 27 10.09 -5.37 15.76
C TYR A 27 8.57 -5.43 16.02
N ASN A 28 8.18 -4.96 17.19
CA ASN A 28 6.81 -4.85 17.66
C ASN A 28 5.98 -3.90 16.79
N ASP A 29 6.50 -2.69 16.57
CA ASP A 29 5.87 -1.71 15.72
C ASP A 29 5.85 -2.16 14.25
N TYR A 30 6.92 -2.79 13.76
CA TYR A 30 6.98 -3.32 12.41
C TYR A 30 5.83 -4.30 12.13
N LEU A 31 5.59 -5.24 13.05
CA LEU A 31 4.51 -6.21 12.89
C LEU A 31 3.13 -5.57 13.02
N LEU A 32 2.97 -4.54 13.85
CA LEU A 32 1.73 -3.77 13.93
C LEU A 32 1.48 -2.96 12.65
N LEU A 33 2.49 -2.27 12.11
CA LEU A 33 2.41 -1.57 10.84
C LEU A 33 2.05 -2.53 9.70
N LEU A 34 2.69 -3.70 9.65
CA LEU A 34 2.38 -4.74 8.66
C LEU A 34 0.94 -5.24 8.78
N LEU A 35 0.44 -5.44 10.00
CA LEU A 35 -0.95 -5.80 10.24
C LEU A 35 -1.91 -4.70 9.77
N ILE A 36 -1.62 -3.44 10.08
CA ILE A 36 -2.41 -2.29 9.66
C ILE A 36 -2.44 -2.18 8.13
N LEU A 37 -1.30 -2.38 7.46
CA LEU A 37 -1.21 -2.31 6.00
C LEU A 37 -1.87 -3.47 5.28
N GLY A 38 -1.73 -4.68 5.81
CA GLY A 38 -2.29 -5.90 5.21
C GLY A 38 -3.80 -6.07 5.43
N THR A 39 -4.38 -5.32 6.36
CA THR A 39 -5.80 -5.42 6.68
C THR A 39 -6.62 -4.43 5.86
N SER A 40 -7.65 -4.91 5.16
CA SER A 40 -8.50 -4.04 4.34
C SER A 40 -9.29 -3.04 5.18
N LYS A 41 -9.56 -1.87 4.60
CA LYS A 41 -10.41 -0.81 5.20
C LYS A 41 -11.78 -1.37 5.65
N ARG A 42 -12.35 -2.30 4.87
CA ARG A 42 -13.62 -2.96 5.20
C ARG A 42 -13.52 -3.76 6.49
N ILE A 43 -12.47 -4.55 6.67
CA ILE A 43 -12.27 -5.35 7.88
C ILE A 43 -12.15 -4.41 9.08
N PHE A 44 -11.35 -3.35 9.00
CA PHE A 44 -11.23 -2.39 10.10
C PHE A 44 -12.55 -1.70 10.43
N LYS A 45 -13.32 -1.26 9.43
CA LYS A 45 -14.65 -0.65 9.66
C LYS A 45 -15.60 -1.60 10.40
N LEU A 46 -15.59 -2.89 10.04
CA LEU A 46 -16.41 -3.89 10.71
C LEU A 46 -15.91 -4.13 12.14
N THR A 47 -14.61 -4.29 12.34
CA THR A 47 -14.05 -4.56 13.67
C THR A 47 -14.21 -3.36 14.61
N PHE A 48 -14.08 -2.13 14.13
CA PHE A 48 -14.41 -0.92 14.91
C PHE A 48 -15.83 -1.00 15.46
N LYS A 49 -16.81 -1.29 14.61
CA LYS A 49 -18.23 -1.39 15.00
C LYS A 49 -18.53 -2.54 15.97
N VAL A 50 -17.73 -3.60 15.94
CA VAL A 50 -17.92 -4.75 16.83
C VAL A 50 -17.36 -4.46 18.23
N PHE A 51 -16.33 -3.62 18.32
CA PHE A 51 -15.60 -3.33 19.56
C PHE A 51 -15.96 -2.00 20.20
N ASP A 52 -16.61 -1.10 19.47
CA ASP A 52 -17.20 0.13 20.00
C ASP A 52 -18.49 -0.22 20.78
N GLU A 53 -18.33 -0.69 22.01
CA GLU A 53 -19.43 -1.16 22.87
C GLU A 53 -20.31 -0.01 23.38
N ASN A 54 -19.74 1.20 23.52
CA ASN A 54 -20.42 2.41 23.99
C ASN A 54 -21.05 3.23 22.85
N GLY A 55 -20.75 2.90 21.59
CA GLY A 55 -21.34 3.50 20.40
C GLY A 55 -20.92 4.95 20.17
N ASP A 56 -19.71 5.32 20.62
CA ASP A 56 -19.20 6.69 20.49
C ASP A 56 -18.30 6.89 19.26
N ASP A 57 -18.21 5.87 18.39
CA ASP A 57 -17.39 5.78 17.18
C ASP A 57 -15.89 6.03 17.45
N LYS A 58 -15.43 5.76 18.68
CA LYS A 58 -14.04 5.93 19.10
C LYS A 58 -13.50 4.64 19.73
N LEU A 59 -12.20 4.43 19.56
CA LEU A 59 -11.48 3.36 20.23
C LEU A 59 -10.48 3.90 21.22
N SER A 60 -10.49 3.33 22.41
CA SER A 60 -9.40 3.40 23.37
C SER A 60 -8.19 2.59 22.92
N CYS A 61 -7.03 2.85 23.52
CA CYS A 61 -5.82 2.05 23.31
C CYS A 61 -6.05 0.56 23.67
N GLN A 62 -6.88 0.27 24.67
CA GLN A 62 -7.19 -1.10 25.08
C GLN A 62 -7.98 -1.86 24.02
N GLU A 63 -9.04 -1.26 23.48
CA GLU A 63 -9.85 -1.89 22.43
C GLU A 63 -9.04 -2.07 21.15
N PHE A 64 -8.22 -1.09 20.77
CA PHE A 64 -7.31 -1.21 19.63
C PHE A 64 -6.35 -2.42 19.77
N ASN A 65 -5.79 -2.63 20.97
CA ASN A 65 -4.94 -3.79 21.24
C ASN A 65 -5.72 -5.11 21.14
N GLN A 66 -7.01 -5.14 21.49
CA GLN A 66 -7.85 -6.32 21.31
C GLN A 66 -8.16 -6.59 19.83
N ILE A 67 -8.50 -5.54 19.07
CA ILE A 67 -8.76 -5.61 17.63
C ILE A 67 -7.55 -6.17 16.88
N THR A 68 -6.37 -5.61 17.13
CA THR A 68 -5.13 -6.03 16.47
C THR A 68 -4.78 -7.47 16.82
N LYS A 69 -5.03 -7.89 18.06
CA LYS A 69 -4.89 -9.30 18.49
C LYS A 69 -5.84 -10.23 17.73
N LEU A 70 -7.11 -9.87 17.58
CA LEU A 70 -8.09 -10.71 16.87
C LEU A 70 -7.81 -10.81 15.36
N ILE A 71 -7.54 -9.70 14.69
CA ILE A 71 -7.25 -9.69 13.25
C ILE A 71 -6.03 -10.57 12.97
N ARG A 72 -4.99 -10.48 13.82
CA ARG A 72 -3.80 -11.31 13.71
C ARG A 72 -4.08 -12.80 13.88
N GLN A 73 -4.95 -13.18 14.82
CA GLN A 73 -5.36 -14.59 15.01
C GLN A 73 -6.09 -15.16 13.78
N LYS A 74 -6.86 -14.33 13.09
CA LYS A 74 -7.59 -14.72 11.87
C LYS A 74 -6.70 -14.70 10.61
N SER A 75 -5.64 -13.91 10.59
CA SER A 75 -4.70 -13.84 9.47
C SER A 75 -3.73 -15.03 9.44
N SER A 76 -3.37 -15.50 8.24
CA SER A 76 -2.33 -16.53 8.03
C SER A 76 -0.91 -16.08 8.44
N MET A 77 -0.73 -14.85 8.94
CA MET A 77 0.52 -14.33 9.54
C MET A 77 0.84 -14.95 10.93
N SER A 78 0.18 -16.05 11.27
CA SER A 78 0.14 -16.72 12.57
C SER A 78 1.34 -17.62 12.87
N ASN A 79 2.26 -17.83 11.92
CA ASN A 79 3.48 -18.62 12.11
C ASN A 79 4.58 -17.90 12.94
N VAL A 80 4.39 -16.62 13.27
CA VAL A 80 5.33 -15.87 14.10
C VAL A 80 4.87 -15.93 15.57
N ASN A 81 5.46 -16.84 16.33
CA ASN A 81 5.41 -17.00 17.80
C ASN A 81 4.28 -16.24 18.54
N ARG A 82 3.23 -17.00 18.90
CA ARG A 82 2.08 -16.55 19.72
C ARG A 82 2.52 -15.92 21.07
N SER A 83 3.69 -16.32 21.60
CA SER A 83 4.25 -15.90 22.88
C SER A 83 4.97 -14.53 22.87
N THR A 84 5.57 -14.11 21.75
CA THR A 84 6.32 -12.85 21.68
C THR A 84 5.38 -11.63 21.68
N PHE A 85 4.15 -11.80 21.16
CA PHE A 85 3.11 -10.77 21.10
C PHE A 85 2.31 -10.55 22.39
N GLN A 86 2.39 -11.46 23.37
CA GLN A 86 1.72 -11.29 24.65
C GLN A 86 2.42 -10.21 25.51
N LYS A 87 3.73 -10.01 25.33
CA LYS A 87 4.55 -8.97 26.01
C LYS A 87 4.52 -7.61 25.29
N LEU A 88 3.65 -7.47 24.30
CA LEU A 88 3.72 -6.43 23.28
C LEU A 88 2.74 -5.29 23.56
N THR A 89 1.73 -5.58 24.38
CA THR A 89 0.80 -4.62 24.97
C THR A 89 1.38 -3.87 26.17
N ASP A 90 2.52 -4.32 26.71
CA ASP A 90 3.05 -3.83 28.00
C ASP A 90 4.10 -2.71 27.86
N LYS A 91 4.54 -2.39 26.64
CA LYS A 91 5.53 -1.33 26.39
C LYS A 91 4.93 -0.23 25.52
N LYS A 92 4.94 1.01 26.03
CA LYS A 92 4.59 2.24 25.29
C LYS A 92 5.37 2.30 23.98
N SER A 93 4.70 2.02 22.86
CA SER A 93 5.31 2.11 21.55
C SER A 93 5.18 3.53 20.98
N PRO A 94 6.15 4.04 20.18
CA PRO A 94 6.03 5.33 19.51
C PRO A 94 4.74 5.44 18.68
N LEU A 95 4.32 4.34 18.04
CA LEU A 95 3.08 4.27 17.28
C LEU A 95 1.85 4.43 18.18
N GLN A 96 1.79 3.75 19.32
CA GLN A 96 0.70 3.92 20.28
C GLN A 96 0.66 5.33 20.87
N ASN A 97 1.83 5.93 21.17
CA ASN A 97 1.90 7.30 21.64
C ASN A 97 1.40 8.30 20.58
N TYR A 98 1.66 8.03 19.30
CA TYR A 98 1.15 8.85 18.21
C TYR A 98 -0.37 8.77 18.08
N LEU A 99 -0.94 7.56 18.17
CA LEU A 99 -2.38 7.33 18.02
C LEU A 99 -3.20 7.77 19.25
N PHE A 100 -2.70 7.52 20.46
CA PHE A 100 -3.44 7.68 21.73
C PHE A 100 -2.83 8.71 22.68
N GLY A 101 -1.79 9.44 22.26
CA GLY A 101 -1.07 10.40 23.11
C GLY A 101 -0.07 9.74 24.07
N PRO A 102 0.79 10.53 24.74
CA PRO A 102 1.87 10.02 25.61
C PRO A 102 1.38 9.26 26.85
N ASN A 103 0.13 9.52 27.25
CA ASN A 103 -0.53 8.89 28.39
C ASN A 103 -1.46 7.73 27.97
N LEU A 104 -1.64 7.49 26.67
CA LEU A 104 -2.54 6.46 26.11
C LEU A 104 -4.01 6.63 26.53
N ASP A 105 -4.42 7.86 26.82
CA ASP A 105 -5.74 8.26 27.32
C ASP A 105 -6.62 8.88 26.23
N ARG A 106 -6.04 9.27 25.09
CA ARG A 106 -6.82 9.75 23.95
C ARG A 106 -7.49 8.57 23.27
N THR A 107 -8.59 8.86 22.60
CA THR A 107 -9.33 7.88 21.80
C THR A 107 -9.18 8.18 20.32
N LEU A 108 -9.27 7.14 19.49
CA LEU A 108 -9.08 7.22 18.05
C LEU A 108 -10.40 6.95 17.32
N THR A 109 -10.85 7.90 16.51
CA THR A 109 -12.02 7.69 15.63
C THR A 109 -11.67 6.81 14.44
N LEU A 110 -12.67 6.16 13.85
CA LEU A 110 -12.51 5.38 12.63
C LEU A 110 -11.88 6.22 11.49
N ASN A 111 -12.33 7.46 11.29
CA ASN A 111 -11.80 8.32 10.23
C ASN A 111 -10.34 8.69 10.45
N GLN A 112 -9.94 8.99 11.69
CA GLN A 112 -8.53 9.24 12.02
C GLN A 112 -7.67 8.01 11.74
N PHE A 113 -8.15 6.82 12.10
CA PHE A 113 -7.44 5.58 11.83
C PHE A 113 -7.31 5.29 10.32
N LEU A 114 -8.38 5.48 9.56
CA LEU A 114 -8.35 5.29 8.10
C LEU A 114 -7.44 6.29 7.39
N ASN A 115 -7.41 7.55 7.87
CA ASN A 115 -6.48 8.55 7.36
C ASN A 115 -5.03 8.16 7.69
N PHE A 116 -4.75 7.74 8.93
CA PHE A 116 -3.45 7.21 9.30
C PHE A 116 -3.00 6.04 8.41
N GLN A 117 -3.91 5.09 8.13
CA GLN A 117 -3.63 3.97 7.25
C GLN A 117 -3.31 4.43 5.82
N ASN A 118 -4.04 5.43 5.30
CA ASN A 118 -3.77 6.01 3.97
C ASN A 118 -2.40 6.70 3.93
N ASP A 119 -2.09 7.53 4.92
CA ASP A 119 -0.82 8.25 5.01
C ASP A 119 0.35 7.26 5.09
N LEU A 120 0.18 6.17 5.84
CA LEU A 120 1.19 5.11 5.93
C LEU A 120 1.39 4.38 4.60
N GLN A 121 0.32 4.07 3.87
CA GLN A 121 0.42 3.50 2.52
C GLN A 121 1.12 4.47 1.56
N GLU A 122 0.79 5.77 1.66
CA GLU A 122 1.39 6.81 0.84
C GLU A 122 2.89 6.99 1.09
N ASP A 123 3.31 6.91 2.35
CA ASP A 123 4.72 6.88 2.73
C ASP A 123 5.44 5.70 2.09
N ILE A 124 4.86 4.49 2.17
CA ILE A 124 5.50 3.29 1.61
C ILE A 124 5.63 3.40 0.09
N MET A 125 4.59 3.81 -0.61
CA MET A 125 4.65 4.05 -2.06
C MET A 125 5.72 5.11 -2.39
N THR A 126 5.76 6.21 -1.64
CA THR A 126 6.76 7.26 -1.84
C THR A 126 8.18 6.75 -1.61
N TYR A 127 8.38 5.92 -0.57
CA TYR A 127 9.65 5.29 -0.28
C TYR A 127 10.08 4.33 -1.40
N GLU A 128 9.19 3.46 -1.87
CA GLU A 128 9.46 2.52 -2.96
C GLU A 128 9.86 3.24 -4.24
N PHE A 129 9.13 4.30 -4.60
CA PHE A 129 9.44 5.15 -5.75
C PHE A 129 10.81 5.82 -5.61
N ASN A 130 11.08 6.45 -4.47
CA ASN A 130 12.35 7.15 -4.23
C ASN A 130 13.54 6.18 -4.17
N ASN A 131 13.32 4.95 -3.73
CA ASN A 131 14.34 3.90 -3.71
C ASN A 131 14.76 3.45 -5.13
N CYS A 132 13.98 3.79 -6.17
CA CYS A 132 14.40 3.64 -7.56
C CYS A 132 15.39 4.72 -8.02
N ASN A 133 15.73 5.70 -7.19
CA ASN A 133 16.59 6.84 -7.54
C ASN A 133 16.08 7.61 -8.77
N PRO A 134 14.88 8.22 -8.71
CA PRO A 134 14.31 8.96 -9.82
C PRO A 134 15.24 10.08 -10.30
N LYS A 135 15.31 10.28 -11.61
CA LYS A 135 16.02 11.39 -12.27
C LYS A 135 14.98 12.41 -12.73
N ASN A 136 15.19 13.69 -12.44
CA ASN A 136 14.23 14.76 -12.76
C ASN A 136 12.80 14.43 -12.28
N CYS A 137 12.67 13.88 -11.07
CA CYS A 137 11.41 13.47 -10.45
C CYS A 137 10.65 12.33 -11.17
N LYS A 138 11.30 11.61 -12.09
CA LYS A 138 10.71 10.48 -12.81
C LYS A 138 11.58 9.23 -12.69
N ILE A 139 10.95 8.06 -12.67
CA ILE A 139 11.62 6.76 -12.81
C ILE A 139 11.49 6.28 -14.26
N HIS A 140 12.47 5.52 -14.73
CA HIS A 140 12.40 4.90 -16.06
C HIS A 140 11.32 3.80 -16.09
N GLU A 141 10.77 3.51 -17.27
CA GLU A 141 9.69 2.54 -17.47
C GLU A 141 10.10 1.14 -16.97
N THR A 142 11.38 0.76 -17.14
CA THR A 142 11.89 -0.52 -16.60
C THR A 142 11.92 -0.57 -15.08
N GLN A 143 12.09 0.58 -14.40
CA GLN A 143 12.03 0.66 -12.94
C GLN A 143 10.58 0.56 -12.48
N PHE A 144 9.67 1.25 -13.17
CA PHE A 144 8.24 1.09 -12.95
C PHE A 144 7.78 -0.36 -13.14
N ALA A 145 8.18 -1.01 -14.24
CA ALA A 145 7.88 -2.41 -14.51
C ALA A 145 8.39 -3.34 -13.39
N LYS A 146 9.60 -3.11 -12.87
CA LYS A 146 10.13 -3.85 -11.72
C LYS A 146 9.25 -3.70 -10.48
N LEU A 147 8.81 -2.48 -10.15
CA LEU A 147 7.92 -2.25 -9.01
C LEU A 147 6.60 -3.03 -9.16
N VAL A 148 5.98 -2.97 -10.35
CA VAL A 148 4.73 -3.68 -10.65
C VAL A 148 4.91 -5.20 -10.58
N LEU A 149 5.98 -5.73 -11.18
CA LEU A 149 6.23 -7.17 -11.28
C LEU A 149 6.76 -7.79 -9.98
N THR A 150 7.22 -6.98 -9.01
CA THR A 150 7.71 -7.48 -7.71
C THR A 150 6.65 -8.32 -7.00
N TYR A 151 5.39 -7.87 -7.04
CA TYR A 151 4.27 -8.54 -6.38
C TYR A 151 3.49 -9.50 -7.29
N ALA A 152 3.80 -9.53 -8.59
CA ALA A 152 3.15 -10.41 -9.55
C ALA A 152 3.61 -11.86 -9.37
N SER A 153 2.66 -12.80 -9.51
CA SER A 153 2.91 -14.24 -9.43
C SER A 153 3.51 -14.83 -10.72
N PHE A 154 4.57 -14.20 -11.23
CA PHE A 154 5.37 -14.70 -12.36
C PHE A 154 6.68 -15.32 -11.88
N SER A 155 7.27 -16.20 -12.69
CA SER A 155 8.63 -16.69 -12.46
C SER A 155 9.64 -15.55 -12.65
N GLU A 156 10.76 -15.61 -11.94
CA GLU A 156 11.83 -14.60 -12.08
C GLU A 156 12.35 -14.50 -13.53
N ILE A 157 12.36 -15.62 -14.26
CA ILE A 157 12.73 -15.66 -15.68
C ILE A 157 11.75 -14.80 -16.49
N LYS A 158 10.43 -15.05 -16.36
CA LYS A 158 9.42 -14.30 -17.09
C LYS A 158 9.41 -12.81 -16.72
N LYS A 159 9.60 -12.48 -15.44
CA LYS A 159 9.74 -11.08 -14.99
C LYS A 159 10.92 -10.39 -15.69
N ASN A 160 12.07 -11.04 -15.76
CA ASN A 160 13.25 -10.47 -16.43
C ASN A 160 13.03 -10.28 -17.94
N GLU A 161 12.37 -11.23 -18.60
CA GLU A 161 12.00 -11.09 -20.03
C GLU A 161 11.08 -9.89 -20.27
N MET A 162 10.02 -9.74 -19.46
CA MET A 162 9.10 -8.59 -19.55
C MET A 162 9.84 -7.26 -19.34
N ILE A 163 10.75 -7.19 -18.36
CA ILE A 163 11.57 -5.99 -18.10
C ILE A 163 12.49 -5.68 -19.29
N LEU A 164 13.11 -6.70 -19.91
CA LEU A 164 13.97 -6.52 -21.07
C LEU A 164 13.18 -6.04 -22.30
N ASN A 165 11.94 -6.49 -22.47
CA ASN A 165 11.07 -6.00 -23.54
C ASN A 165 10.76 -4.51 -23.33
N ILE A 166 10.44 -4.09 -22.10
CA ILE A 166 10.26 -2.67 -21.78
C ILE A 166 11.52 -1.85 -22.06
N ASP A 167 12.69 -2.36 -21.71
CA ASP A 167 13.96 -1.67 -21.98
C ASP A 167 14.19 -1.44 -23.48
N LYS A 168 13.80 -2.41 -24.32
CA LYS A 168 13.87 -2.29 -25.79
C LYS A 168 12.83 -1.29 -26.31
N THR A 169 11.59 -1.38 -25.85
CA THR A 169 10.47 -0.56 -26.34
C THR A 169 10.67 0.93 -26.04
N TYR A 170 11.24 1.26 -24.88
CA TYR A 170 11.37 2.66 -24.41
C TYR A 170 12.79 3.21 -24.46
N LYS A 171 13.73 2.51 -25.13
CA LYS A 171 15.14 2.90 -25.19
C LYS A 171 15.36 4.33 -25.72
N ASP A 172 14.63 4.70 -26.77
CA ASP A 172 14.78 5.97 -27.50
C ASP A 172 13.58 6.92 -27.28
N SER A 173 12.55 6.48 -26.55
CA SER A 173 11.27 7.18 -26.35
C SER A 173 10.84 7.25 -24.87
N SER A 174 11.79 7.17 -23.94
CA SER A 174 11.49 7.26 -22.51
C SER A 174 11.02 8.67 -22.13
N GLU A 175 9.80 8.75 -21.58
CA GLU A 175 9.27 9.99 -20.98
C GLU A 175 9.39 9.98 -19.46
N GLY A 176 9.51 8.78 -18.87
CA GLY A 176 9.58 8.54 -17.44
C GLY A 176 8.22 8.62 -16.75
N ILE A 177 8.06 7.82 -15.69
CA ILE A 177 6.88 7.81 -14.82
C ILE A 177 7.16 8.65 -13.59
N ASP A 178 6.34 9.68 -13.35
CA ASP A 178 6.39 10.46 -12.10
C ASP A 178 5.70 9.74 -10.94
N ILE A 179 5.89 10.28 -9.73
CA ILE A 179 5.34 9.70 -8.51
C ILE A 179 3.81 9.74 -8.45
N GLU A 180 3.16 10.73 -9.07
CA GLU A 180 1.71 10.86 -9.05
C GLU A 180 1.07 9.75 -9.88
N ASN A 181 1.61 9.51 -11.08
CA ASN A 181 1.22 8.42 -11.97
C ASN A 181 1.48 7.05 -11.34
N TYR A 182 2.63 6.84 -10.70
CA TYR A 182 2.89 5.63 -9.93
C TYR A 182 1.86 5.43 -8.79
N LYS A 183 1.57 6.46 -8.00
CA LYS A 183 0.56 6.40 -6.91
C LYS A 183 -0.85 6.12 -7.45
N LYS A 184 -1.24 6.73 -8.59
CA LYS A 184 -2.51 6.47 -9.27
C LYS A 184 -2.62 4.98 -9.65
N PHE A 185 -1.57 4.40 -10.22
CA PHE A 185 -1.56 2.98 -10.57
C PHE A 185 -1.65 2.08 -9.34
N CYS A 186 -0.92 2.37 -8.27
CA CYS A 186 -1.02 1.60 -7.02
C CYS A 186 -2.44 1.63 -6.41
N LYS A 187 -3.17 2.75 -6.53
CA LYS A 187 -4.59 2.82 -6.11
C LYS A 187 -5.49 1.89 -6.92
N ILE A 188 -5.21 1.69 -8.21
CA ILE A 188 -5.88 0.68 -9.04
C ILE A 188 -5.59 -0.73 -8.50
N LEU A 189 -4.32 -1.04 -8.22
CA LEU A 189 -3.92 -2.35 -7.67
C LEU A 189 -4.56 -2.64 -6.31
N GLN A 190 -4.74 -1.63 -5.46
CA GLN A 190 -5.45 -1.77 -4.19
C GLN A 190 -6.94 -2.13 -4.37
N SER A 191 -7.52 -1.82 -5.53
CA SER A 191 -8.92 -2.08 -5.89
C SER A 191 -9.03 -3.11 -7.02
N ILE A 192 -8.02 -3.98 -7.15
CA ILE A 192 -7.90 -4.90 -8.30
C ILE A 192 -9.07 -5.89 -8.41
N ASN A 193 -9.66 -6.30 -7.29
CA ASN A 193 -10.82 -7.19 -7.29
C ASN A 193 -12.04 -6.51 -7.94
N ASP A 194 -12.27 -5.23 -7.64
CA ASP A 194 -13.40 -4.49 -8.22
C ASP A 194 -13.16 -4.22 -9.70
N MET A 195 -11.90 -3.96 -10.09
CA MET A 195 -11.47 -3.85 -11.49
C MET A 195 -11.67 -5.16 -12.26
N ASP A 196 -11.27 -6.29 -11.68
CA ASP A 196 -11.39 -7.62 -12.30
C ASP A 196 -12.85 -7.97 -12.60
N ILE A 197 -13.74 -7.74 -11.63
CA ILE A 197 -15.18 -7.92 -11.80
C ILE A 197 -15.69 -7.03 -12.95
N ALA A 198 -15.35 -5.74 -12.95
CA ALA A 198 -15.84 -4.80 -13.95
C ALA A 198 -15.34 -5.13 -15.37
N LEU A 199 -14.06 -5.47 -15.52
CA LEU A 199 -13.46 -5.85 -16.81
C LEU A 199 -14.04 -7.18 -17.31
N THR A 200 -14.30 -8.14 -16.41
CA THR A 200 -14.96 -9.40 -16.76
C THR A 200 -16.36 -9.17 -17.32
N PHE A 201 -17.18 -8.34 -16.67
CA PHE A 201 -18.52 -8.01 -17.19
C PHE A 201 -18.48 -7.30 -18.55
N TYR A 202 -17.49 -6.42 -18.75
CA TYR A 202 -17.32 -5.73 -20.02
C TYR A 202 -16.94 -6.70 -21.15
N ASN A 203 -16.05 -7.65 -20.87
CA ASN A 203 -15.65 -8.70 -21.82
C ASN A 203 -16.80 -9.67 -22.13
N LEU A 204 -17.59 -10.07 -21.12
CA LEU A 204 -18.79 -10.89 -21.32
C LEU A 204 -19.86 -10.23 -22.21
N SER A 205 -19.82 -8.89 -22.34
CA SER A 205 -20.69 -8.14 -23.23
C SER A 205 -20.21 -8.13 -24.70
N GLY A 206 -19.14 -8.86 -25.01
CA GLY A 206 -18.57 -8.97 -26.36
C GLY A 206 -17.57 -7.87 -26.73
N ASN A 207 -17.15 -7.04 -25.77
CA ASN A 207 -16.19 -5.97 -26.02
C ASN A 207 -14.75 -6.43 -25.71
N SER A 208 -13.77 -5.98 -26.50
CA SER A 208 -12.36 -6.18 -26.18
C SER A 208 -11.91 -5.28 -25.04
N ILE A 209 -10.92 -5.74 -24.26
CA ILE A 209 -10.27 -4.94 -23.23
C ILE A 209 -9.10 -4.20 -23.89
N ASP A 210 -9.37 -2.99 -24.38
CA ASP A 210 -8.36 -2.09 -24.91
C ASP A 210 -7.95 -1.01 -23.89
N LYS A 211 -6.96 -0.19 -24.27
CA LYS A 211 -6.45 0.92 -23.43
C LYS A 211 -7.54 1.90 -23.03
N ALA A 212 -8.45 2.23 -23.95
CA ALA A 212 -9.57 3.14 -23.71
C ALA A 212 -10.56 2.57 -22.68
N THR A 213 -10.87 1.28 -22.79
CA THR A 213 -11.70 0.55 -21.83
C THR A 213 -11.05 0.52 -20.46
N PHE A 214 -9.76 0.17 -20.37
CA PHE A 214 -9.03 0.13 -19.10
C PHE A 214 -9.04 1.50 -18.38
N LYS A 215 -8.78 2.58 -19.13
CA LYS A 215 -8.83 3.95 -18.60
C LYS A 215 -10.24 4.33 -18.13
N ARG A 216 -11.27 4.00 -18.91
CA ARG A 216 -12.68 4.25 -18.54
C ARG A 216 -13.07 3.50 -17.26
N VAL A 217 -12.77 2.20 -17.17
CA VAL A 217 -13.12 1.38 -16.01
C VAL A 217 -12.36 1.87 -14.76
N SER A 218 -11.08 2.21 -14.89
CA SER A 218 -10.28 2.83 -13.82
C SER A 218 -10.93 4.10 -13.26
N LYS A 219 -11.47 4.96 -14.13
CA LYS A 219 -12.14 6.19 -13.74
C LYS A 219 -13.49 5.95 -13.06
N VAL A 220 -14.27 4.99 -13.54
CA VAL A 220 -15.62 4.71 -13.02
C VAL A 220 -15.58 3.93 -11.71
N VAL A 221 -14.74 2.90 -11.62
CA VAL A 221 -14.71 1.95 -10.50
C VAL A 221 -13.77 2.43 -9.40
N CYS A 222 -12.57 2.88 -9.76
CA CYS A 222 -11.55 3.26 -8.78
C CYS A 222 -11.49 4.77 -8.54
N HIS A 223 -12.25 5.58 -9.29
CA HIS A 223 -12.20 7.04 -9.25
C HIS A 223 -10.79 7.60 -9.51
N VAL A 224 -10.03 6.93 -10.37
CA VAL A 224 -8.67 7.33 -10.75
C VAL A 224 -8.64 7.61 -12.26
N ASP A 225 -8.25 8.83 -12.62
CA ASP A 225 -7.97 9.19 -14.01
C ASP A 225 -6.50 8.87 -14.33
N LEU A 226 -6.28 8.00 -15.29
CA LEU A 226 -4.95 7.54 -15.68
C LEU A 226 -4.43 8.35 -16.86
N ASP A 227 -3.15 8.71 -16.78
CA ASP A 227 -2.43 9.32 -17.89
C ASP A 227 -2.30 8.33 -19.07
N ASP A 228 -2.37 8.82 -20.31
CA ASP A 228 -2.32 7.96 -21.50
C ASP A 228 -0.96 7.25 -21.63
N TYR A 229 0.15 7.94 -21.32
CA TYR A 229 1.48 7.34 -21.34
C TYR A 229 1.61 6.22 -20.30
N LEU A 230 1.07 6.44 -19.09
CA LEU A 230 1.04 5.40 -18.06
C LEU A 230 0.27 4.16 -18.53
N VAL A 231 -0.87 4.33 -19.21
CA VAL A 231 -1.65 3.23 -19.76
C VAL A 231 -0.86 2.50 -20.85
N ASP A 232 -0.16 3.23 -21.72
CA ASP A 232 0.70 2.64 -22.74
C ASP A 232 1.79 1.77 -22.14
N VAL A 233 2.50 2.26 -21.13
CA VAL A 233 3.56 1.52 -20.42
C VAL A 233 2.98 0.28 -19.73
N VAL A 234 1.84 0.40 -19.04
CA VAL A 234 1.18 -0.74 -18.39
C VAL A 234 0.81 -1.82 -19.40
N PHE A 235 0.21 -1.44 -20.53
CA PHE A 235 -0.09 -2.40 -21.59
C PHE A 235 1.19 -3.00 -22.14
N SER A 236 2.24 -2.22 -22.45
CA SER A 236 3.51 -2.78 -22.90
C SER A 236 4.15 -3.79 -21.93
N ILE A 237 3.87 -3.71 -20.62
CA ILE A 237 4.37 -4.68 -19.63
C ILE A 237 3.66 -6.01 -19.81
N PHE A 238 2.34 -6.01 -19.99
CA PHE A 238 1.49 -7.20 -19.97
C PHE A 238 1.08 -7.71 -21.36
N ASP A 239 1.29 -6.92 -22.40
CA ASP A 239 1.07 -7.28 -23.80
C ASP A 239 2.22 -8.21 -24.20
N SER A 240 1.93 -9.51 -24.13
CA SER A 240 2.86 -10.56 -24.50
C SER A 240 2.45 -11.13 -25.84
N ASP A 241 2.92 -10.48 -26.91
CA ASP A 241 3.16 -11.14 -28.20
C ASP A 241 4.48 -11.93 -28.16
#